data_AF-A0A0R3HBZ3-F1
#
_entry.id   AF-A0A0R3HBZ3-F1
#
_cell.length_a   1.000
_cell.length_b   1.000
_cell.length_c   1.000
_cell.angle_alpha   90.00
_cell.angle_beta   90.00
_cell.angle_gamma   90.00
#
_symmetry.space_group_name_H-M   'P 1'
#
loop_
_entity.id
_entity.type
_entity.pdbx_description
1 polymer ?
#
loop_
_entity_poly.entity_id
_entity_poly.type
_entity_poly.pdbx_seq_one_letter_code
_entity_poly.pdbx_strand_id
1 'polypeptide(L)'
;MTEPDNGADEILDRVYRVLHPVLPVTKEPDGALRADYEGTLTSIRAVTIAAGLDVVSLSQVLAWDVAVNAKSRHLVDGLAQKSLFGNILLIAKGRKADVLLRYNFPATEISDEALVTLLLMVFATGADARRALGN
;
A
#
# COMPACT_ATOMS: atom_id res chain seq x y z
N MET A 1 -5.67 -34.26 -4.59
CA MET A 1 -6.35 -33.21 -3.81
C MET A 1 -5.28 -32.15 -3.59
N THR A 2 -5.22 -31.15 -4.47
CA THR A 2 -4.35 -29.99 -4.26
C THR A 2 -4.75 -29.36 -2.94
N GLU A 3 -3.77 -29.07 -2.07
CA GLU A 3 -4.02 -28.24 -0.89
C GLU A 3 -4.79 -26.98 -1.33
N PRO A 4 -5.72 -26.47 -0.50
CA PRO A 4 -6.25 -25.14 -0.75
C PRO A 4 -5.07 -24.19 -0.92
N ASP A 5 -5.14 -23.38 -1.97
CA ASP A 5 -4.09 -22.46 -2.38
C ASP A 5 -3.95 -21.37 -1.29
N ASN A 6 -3.14 -21.67 -0.28
CA ASN A 6 -2.90 -20.84 0.90
C ASN A 6 -1.71 -19.87 0.69
N GLY A 7 -1.17 -19.77 -0.52
CA GLY A 7 0.02 -18.96 -0.82
C GLY A 7 -0.14 -17.50 -0.41
N ALA A 8 -1.32 -16.93 -0.63
CA ALA A 8 -1.66 -15.58 -0.17
C ALA A 8 -1.52 -15.41 1.35
N ASP A 9 -2.08 -16.34 2.14
CA ASP A 9 -2.04 -16.27 3.61
C ASP A 9 -0.60 -16.41 4.12
N GLU A 10 0.18 -17.32 3.52
CA GLU A 10 1.61 -17.50 3.85
C GLU A 10 2.42 -16.23 3.55
N ILE A 11 2.18 -15.61 2.39
CA ILE A 11 2.81 -14.34 2.01
C ILE A 11 2.41 -13.23 2.98
N LEU A 12 1.15 -13.16 3.40
CA LEU A 12 0.70 -12.12 4.32
C LEU A 12 1.29 -12.30 5.73
N ASP A 13 1.37 -13.54 6.21
CA ASP A 13 2.06 -13.87 7.46
C ASP A 13 3.55 -13.54 7.39
N ARG A 14 4.16 -13.78 6.24
CA ARG A 14 5.55 -13.40 5.97
C ARG A 14 5.73 -11.88 5.97
N VAL A 15 4.85 -11.11 5.32
CA VAL A 15 4.86 -9.63 5.38
C VAL A 15 4.73 -9.14 6.83
N TYR A 16 3.83 -9.72 7.62
CA TYR A 16 3.70 -9.37 9.04
C TYR A 16 4.99 -9.65 9.81
N ARG A 17 5.59 -10.84 9.62
CA ARG A 17 6.81 -11.25 10.31
C ARG A 17 7.97 -10.29 10.06
N VAL A 18 8.12 -9.80 8.83
CA VAL A 18 9.23 -8.93 8.46
C VAL A 18 8.97 -7.45 8.81
N LEU A 19 7.71 -6.99 8.82
CA LEU A 19 7.37 -5.60 9.13
C LEU A 19 7.13 -5.31 10.62
N HIS A 20 6.51 -6.20 11.38
CA HIS A 20 6.18 -5.94 12.80
C HIS A 20 7.40 -5.58 13.69
N PRO A 21 8.65 -6.02 13.40
CA PRO A 21 9.80 -5.60 14.21
C PRO A 21 10.29 -4.18 13.89
N VAL A 22 9.91 -3.62 12.73
CA VAL A 22 10.39 -2.30 12.25
C VAL A 22 9.38 -1.18 12.42
N LEU A 23 8.08 -1.48 12.42
CA LEU A 23 7.01 -0.48 12.59
C LEU A 23 5.72 -1.09 13.14
N PRO A 24 4.77 -0.26 13.66
CA PRO A 24 3.50 -0.76 14.15
C PRO A 24 2.65 -1.40 13.05
N VAL A 25 2.44 -2.72 13.16
CA VAL A 25 1.58 -3.50 12.27
C VAL A 25 0.52 -4.23 13.09
N THR A 26 -0.74 -4.09 12.69
CA THR A 26 -1.89 -4.77 13.30
C THR A 26 -2.47 -5.79 12.31
N LYS A 27 -2.81 -7.00 12.78
CA LYS A 27 -3.66 -7.93 12.05
C LYS A 27 -5.13 -7.55 12.28
N GLU A 28 -5.84 -7.20 11.22
CA GLU A 28 -7.23 -6.79 11.29
C GLU A 28 -8.17 -8.01 11.26
N PRO A 29 -9.41 -7.90 11.80
CA PRO A 29 -10.37 -9.03 11.83
C PRO A 29 -10.77 -9.58 10.46
N ASP A 30 -10.62 -8.77 9.41
CA ASP A 30 -10.92 -9.14 8.01
C ASP A 30 -9.74 -9.77 7.27
N GLY A 31 -8.68 -10.12 8.00
CA GLY A 31 -7.47 -10.76 7.51
C GLY A 31 -6.43 -9.79 6.93
N ALA A 32 -6.73 -8.49 6.78
CA ALA A 32 -5.73 -7.54 6.30
C ALA A 32 -4.67 -7.23 7.37
N LEU A 33 -3.50 -6.76 6.93
CA LEU A 33 -2.58 -6.06 7.82
C LEU A 33 -2.81 -4.55 7.71
N ARG A 34 -2.76 -3.86 8.84
CA ARG A 34 -2.71 -2.40 8.90
C ARG A 34 -1.35 -1.97 9.42
N ALA A 35 -0.60 -1.26 8.60
CA ALA A 35 0.67 -0.63 8.97
C ALA A 35 0.45 0.87 9.23
N ASP A 36 1.08 1.39 10.29
CA ASP A 36 1.19 2.82 10.55
C ASP A 36 2.62 3.27 10.26
N TYR A 37 2.77 4.29 9.41
CA TYR A 37 4.06 4.85 9.06
C TYR A 37 3.94 6.36 8.86
N GLU A 38 4.64 7.14 9.68
CA GLU A 38 4.70 8.62 9.60
C GLU A 38 3.33 9.30 9.40
N GLY A 39 2.30 8.83 10.12
CA GLY A 39 0.95 9.43 10.07
C GLY A 39 0.11 9.00 8.86
N THR A 40 0.58 8.03 8.09
CA THR A 40 -0.20 7.34 7.06
C THR A 40 -0.59 5.94 7.51
N LEU A 41 -1.79 5.53 7.11
CA LEU A 41 -2.29 4.17 7.35
C LEU A 41 -2.30 3.40 6.03
N THR A 42 -1.65 2.23 6.03
CA THR A 42 -1.62 1.34 4.88
C THR A 42 -2.32 0.03 5.20
N SER A 43 -3.32 -0.31 4.40
CA SER A 43 -3.89 -1.65 4.35
C SER A 43 -3.05 -2.50 3.40
N ILE A 44 -2.69 -3.70 3.84
CA ILE A 44 -1.91 -4.68 3.08
C ILE A 44 -2.70 -5.98 3.02
N ARG A 45 -2.83 -6.53 1.81
CA ARG A 45 -3.47 -7.81 1.54
C ARG A 45 -2.58 -8.63 0.62
N ALA A 46 -2.82 -9.93 0.58
CA ALA A 46 -2.25 -10.82 -0.41
C ALA A 46 -3.36 -11.56 -1.14
N VAL A 47 -3.10 -11.94 -2.39
CA VAL A 47 -4.01 -12.76 -3.20
C VAL A 47 -3.20 -13.66 -4.11
N THR A 48 -3.61 -14.92 -4.23
CA THR A 48 -3.04 -15.83 -5.21
C THR A 48 -3.81 -15.68 -6.52
N ILE A 49 -3.12 -15.22 -7.56
CA ILE A 49 -3.73 -15.00 -8.89
C ILE A 49 -3.68 -16.30 -9.71
N ALA A 50 -2.61 -17.06 -9.54
CA ALA A 50 -2.38 -18.36 -10.16
C ALA A 50 -1.33 -19.11 -9.32
N ALA A 51 -1.18 -20.42 -9.55
CA ALA A 51 -0.16 -21.22 -8.87
C ALA A 51 1.24 -20.60 -9.05
N GLY A 52 1.92 -20.32 -7.92
CA GLY A 52 3.23 -19.69 -7.88
C GLY A 52 3.22 -18.16 -8.08
N LEU A 53 2.06 -17.54 -8.24
CA LEU A 53 1.90 -16.08 -8.39
C LEU A 53 1.03 -15.51 -7.28
N ASP A 54 1.68 -15.17 -6.18
CA ASP A 54 1.08 -14.45 -5.07
C ASP A 54 1.40 -12.96 -5.17
N VAL A 55 0.37 -12.13 -5.08
CA VAL A 55 0.48 -10.68 -5.21
C VAL A 55 0.16 -10.00 -3.89
N VAL A 56 1.10 -9.21 -3.38
CA VAL A 56 0.86 -8.28 -2.28
C VAL A 56 0.25 -7.02 -2.85
N SER A 57 -0.85 -6.58 -2.24
CA SER A 57 -1.60 -5.38 -2.59
C SER A 57 -1.58 -4.40 -1.42
N LEU A 58 -1.14 -3.17 -1.69
CA LEU A 58 -1.09 -2.08 -0.72
C LEU A 58 -2.06 -0.97 -1.11
N SER A 59 -2.77 -0.46 -0.11
CA SER A 59 -3.59 0.75 -0.24
C SER A 59 -3.31 1.65 0.96
N GLN A 60 -2.56 2.72 0.72
CA GLN A 60 -2.18 3.71 1.72
C GLN A 60 -3.01 4.97 1.53
N VAL A 61 -3.64 5.44 2.61
CA VAL A 61 -4.44 6.67 2.55
C VAL A 61 -3.55 7.88 2.83
N LEU A 62 -3.49 8.79 1.85
CA LEU A 62 -2.63 9.98 1.93
C LEU A 62 -3.41 11.19 2.43
N ALA A 63 -4.64 11.36 1.93
CA ALA A 63 -5.53 12.44 2.34
C ALA A 63 -7.00 12.02 2.17
N TRP A 64 -7.85 12.51 3.07
CA TRP A 64 -9.29 12.33 2.98
C TRP A 64 -9.95 13.60 2.49
N ASP A 65 -11.05 13.45 1.76
CA ASP A 65 -12.02 14.53 1.58
C ASP A 65 -11.45 15.83 0.96
N VAL A 66 -10.40 15.72 0.14
CA VAL A 66 -9.76 16.85 -0.55
C VAL A 66 -10.71 17.46 -1.57
N ALA A 67 -10.75 18.79 -1.67
CA ALA A 67 -11.59 19.47 -2.65
C ALA A 67 -11.13 19.17 -4.09
N VAL A 68 -12.07 18.76 -4.95
CA VAL A 68 -11.76 18.41 -6.34
C VAL A 68 -11.72 19.68 -7.20
N ASN A 69 -10.51 20.17 -7.46
CA ASN A 69 -10.25 21.34 -8.30
C ASN A 69 -8.96 21.18 -9.13
N ALA A 70 -8.69 22.10 -10.04
CA ALA A 70 -7.51 22.05 -10.92
C ALA A 70 -6.18 21.95 -10.14
N LYS A 71 -6.06 22.64 -8.99
CA LYS A 71 -4.86 22.60 -8.14
C LYS A 71 -4.64 21.21 -7.56
N SER A 72 -5.67 20.60 -6.98
CA SER A 72 -5.58 19.25 -6.40
C SER A 72 -5.23 18.19 -7.45
N ARG A 73 -5.79 18.30 -8.66
CA ARG A 73 -5.50 17.38 -9.77
C ARG A 73 -4.05 17.53 -10.21
N HIS A 74 -3.60 18.75 -10.48
CA HIS A 74 -2.24 19.01 -10.91
C HIS A 74 -1.20 18.55 -9.88
N LEU A 75 -1.47 18.76 -8.59
CA LEU A 75 -0.59 18.26 -7.52
C LEU A 75 -0.52 16.74 -7.50
N VAL A 76 -1.66 16.04 -7.54
CA VAL A 76 -1.69 14.57 -7.56
C VAL A 76 -1.01 14.01 -8.81
N ASP A 77 -1.27 14.60 -9.98
CA ASP A 77 -0.62 14.18 -11.23
C ASP A 77 0.91 14.33 -11.14
N GLY A 78 1.39 15.45 -10.58
CA GLY A 78 2.81 15.68 -10.36
C GLY A 78 3.45 14.73 -9.34
N LEU A 79 2.71 14.32 -8.30
CA LEU A 79 3.16 13.32 -7.34
C LEU A 79 3.20 11.92 -7.99
N ALA A 80 2.17 11.56 -8.76
CA ALA A 80 2.10 10.28 -9.45
C ALA A 80 3.25 10.11 -10.46
N GLN A 81 3.59 11.16 -11.22
CA GLN A 81 4.71 11.13 -12.17
C GLN A 81 6.09 10.94 -11.51
N LYS A 82 6.24 11.35 -10.25
CA LYS A 82 7.51 11.23 -9.50
C LYS A 82 7.61 9.92 -8.71
N SER A 83 6.49 9.22 -8.53
CA SER A 83 6.45 7.98 -7.77
C SER A 83 7.12 6.85 -8.55
N LEU A 84 8.16 6.25 -7.98
CA LEU A 84 8.77 5.03 -8.52
C LEU A 84 8.05 3.77 -8.04
N PHE A 85 7.38 3.85 -6.89
CA PHE A 85 6.76 2.72 -6.22
C PHE A 85 5.30 3.02 -5.90
N GLY A 86 4.40 2.41 -6.67
CA GLY A 86 2.97 2.64 -6.55
C GLY A 86 2.48 3.83 -7.35
N ASN A 87 1.18 3.84 -7.57
CA ASN A 87 0.47 4.91 -8.25
C ASN A 87 -0.32 5.72 -7.22
N ILE A 88 -0.26 7.06 -7.34
CA ILE A 88 -1.05 7.96 -6.50
C ILE A 88 -2.31 8.35 -7.27
N LEU A 89 -3.48 8.08 -6.69
CA LEU A 89 -4.77 8.28 -7.33
C LEU A 89 -5.64 9.21 -6.50
N LEU A 90 -6.44 10.01 -7.21
CA LEU A 90 -7.52 10.80 -6.63
C LEU A 90 -8.85 10.10 -6.92
N ILE A 91 -9.52 9.61 -5.87
CA ILE A 91 -10.80 8.91 -5.96
C ILE A 91 -11.94 9.88 -5.62
N ALA A 92 -12.66 10.34 -6.64
CA ALA A 92 -13.74 11.31 -6.48
C ALA A 92 -14.98 10.71 -5.80
N LYS A 93 -15.51 11.45 -4.82
CA LYS A 93 -16.76 11.22 -4.08
C LYS A 93 -17.63 12.49 -4.22
N GLY A 94 -17.96 12.86 -5.46
CA GLY A 94 -18.64 14.11 -5.77
C GLY A 94 -17.67 15.31 -5.80
N ARG A 95 -17.89 16.32 -4.95
CA ARG A 95 -17.03 17.53 -4.88
C ARG A 95 -15.76 17.34 -4.05
N LYS A 96 -15.66 16.22 -3.35
CA LYS A 96 -14.49 15.82 -2.58
C LYS A 96 -13.86 14.56 -3.19
N ALA A 97 -12.62 14.27 -2.83
CA ALA A 97 -11.95 13.04 -3.20
C ALA A 97 -11.04 12.55 -2.09
N ASP A 98 -10.74 11.26 -2.10
CA ASP A 98 -9.66 10.71 -1.28
C ASP A 98 -8.42 10.54 -2.15
N VAL A 99 -7.25 10.74 -1.56
CA VAL A 99 -5.98 10.51 -2.24
C VAL A 99 -5.34 9.27 -1.65
N LEU A 100 -5.04 8.30 -2.51
CA LEU A 100 -4.50 7.00 -2.13
C LEU A 100 -3.24 6.69 -2.93
N LEU A 101 -2.26 6.07 -2.29
CA LEU A 101 -1.19 5.36 -2.97
C LEU A 101 -1.57 3.87 -3.04
N ARG A 102 -1.57 3.31 -4.25
CA ARG A 102 -1.79 1.88 -4.47
C ARG A 102 -0.59 1.24 -5.13
N TYR A 103 -0.15 0.11 -4.62
CA TYR A 103 0.93 -0.66 -5.22
C TYR A 103 0.62 -2.14 -5.11
N ASN A 104 0.83 -2.88 -6.20
CA ASN A 104 0.67 -4.33 -6.21
C ASN A 104 1.92 -4.94 -6.84
N PHE A 105 2.47 -5.97 -6.23
CA PHE A 105 3.66 -6.64 -6.75
C PHE A 105 3.66 -8.14 -6.44
N PRO A 106 4.24 -8.97 -7.32
CA PRO A 106 4.47 -10.39 -7.03
C PRO A 106 5.45 -10.56 -5.88
N ALA A 107 5.12 -11.35 -4.87
CA ALA A 107 5.93 -11.52 -3.66
C ALA A 107 6.58 -12.90 -3.52
N THR A 108 6.22 -13.87 -4.38
CA THR A 108 6.65 -15.27 -4.28
C THR A 108 8.17 -15.42 -4.16
N GLU A 109 8.95 -14.71 -4.99
CA GLU A 109 10.41 -14.89 -5.11
C GLU A 109 11.24 -13.76 -4.49
N ILE A 110 10.60 -12.81 -3.81
CA ILE A 110 11.31 -11.71 -3.15
C ILE A 110 11.88 -12.24 -1.82
N SER A 111 13.11 -11.90 -1.43
CA SER A 111 13.67 -12.25 -0.12
C SER A 111 13.08 -11.40 1.02
N ASP A 112 13.20 -11.83 2.28
CA ASP A 112 12.64 -11.08 3.42
C ASP A 112 13.23 -9.66 3.52
N GLU A 113 14.55 -9.53 3.32
CA GLU A 113 15.22 -8.23 3.34
C GLU A 113 14.70 -7.31 2.21
N ALA A 114 14.64 -7.83 0.97
CA ALA A 114 14.13 -7.07 -0.16
C ALA A 114 12.65 -6.70 0.02
N LEU A 115 11.86 -7.58 0.64
CA LEU A 115 10.45 -7.35 0.94
C LEU A 115 10.27 -6.19 1.92
N VAL A 116 11.03 -6.16 3.03
CA VAL A 116 11.00 -5.04 3.99
C VAL A 116 11.42 -3.75 3.31
N THR A 117 12.53 -3.75 2.58
CA THR A 117 13.02 -2.56 1.89
C THR A 117 11.99 -2.02 0.91
N LEU A 118 11.37 -2.87 0.08
CA LEU A 118 10.34 -2.47 -0.86
C LEU A 118 9.12 -1.86 -0.16
N LEU A 119 8.63 -2.50 0.90
CA LEU A 119 7.47 -2.02 1.66
C LEU A 119 7.76 -0.65 2.32
N LEU A 120 8.95 -0.48 2.92
CA LEU A 120 9.37 0.80 3.50
C LEU A 120 9.51 1.90 2.45
N MET A 121 10.04 1.60 1.26
CA MET A 121 10.12 2.58 0.16
C MET A 121 8.73 3.03 -0.30
N VAL A 122 7.75 2.12 -0.38
CA VAL A 122 6.36 2.42 -0.71
C VAL A 122 5.75 3.31 0.38
N PHE A 123 5.93 2.98 1.66
CA PHE A 123 5.41 3.77 2.78
C PHE A 123 6.01 5.19 2.82
N ALA A 124 7.32 5.30 2.62
CA ALA A 124 8.04 6.58 2.55
C ALA A 124 7.52 7.46 1.41
N THR A 125 7.30 6.87 0.24
CA THR A 125 6.70 7.56 -0.92
C THR A 125 5.33 8.14 -0.56
N GLY A 126 4.49 7.36 0.12
CA GLY A 126 3.19 7.84 0.59
C GLY A 126 3.31 8.92 1.68
N ALA A 127 4.23 8.80 2.63
CA ALA A 127 4.46 9.81 3.66
C ALA A 127 4.92 11.15 3.06
N ASP A 128 5.82 11.13 2.07
CA ASP A 128 6.25 12.32 1.33
C ASP A 128 5.09 12.96 0.55
N ALA A 129 4.29 12.13 -0.13
CA ALA A 129 3.12 12.61 -0.87
C ALA A 129 2.08 13.22 0.07
N ARG A 130 1.84 12.63 1.25
CA ARG A 130 0.96 13.19 2.28
C ARG A 130 1.44 14.58 2.73
N ARG A 131 2.73 14.73 3.04
CA ARG A 131 3.32 16.04 3.41
C ARG A 131 3.11 17.07 2.30
N ALA A 132 3.31 16.69 1.04
CA ALA A 132 3.09 17.58 -0.10
C ALA A 132 1.62 18.01 -0.28
N LEU A 133 0.66 17.18 0.16
CA LEU A 133 -0.77 17.50 0.20
C LEU A 133 -1.15 18.43 1.36
N GLY A 134 -0.24 18.69 2.29
CA GLY A 134 -0.46 19.55 3.47
C GLY A 134 -1.23 18.87 4.60
N ASN A 135 -1.14 17.54 4.70
CA ASN A 135 -1.79 16.72 5.74
C ASN A 135 -0.79 15.98 6.61
#